data_AF-A0A4P5VI83-F1
#
_entry.id   AF-A0A4P5VI83-F1
#
_cell.length_a   1.000
_cell.length_b   1.000
_cell.length_c   1.000
_cell.angle_alpha   90.00
_cell.angle_beta   90.00
_cell.angle_gamma   90.00
#
_symmetry.space_group_name_H-M   'P 1'
#
loop_
_entity.id
_entity.type
_entity.pdbx_description
1 polymer ?
#
loop_
_entity_poly.entity_id
_entity_poly.type
_entity_poly.pdbx_seq_one_letter_code
_entity_poly.pdbx_strand_id
1 'polypeptide(L)'
;MQYDHVDYCQRVDQLGNFATASASLIYACHVLEHFSRWDYTKVLKEWHRVLEPGGVLRLSVPDFAACAKLYYEEGLQSGLTGLVGLVVGGQRDQYDFHGMIFDEQILTGSLLEVGFTSVRPWDWRHVEHGQIDDYSQAYLPHMDKEHGLLMSLNLEATA
;
A
#
# COMPACT_ATOMS: atom_id res chain seq x y z
N MET A 1 -14.78 -12.38 10.44
CA MET A 1 -16.04 -12.66 9.72
C MET A 1 -15.70 -13.51 8.51
N GLN A 2 -16.57 -14.42 8.08
CA GLN A 2 -16.41 -15.21 6.86
C GLN A 2 -17.27 -14.57 5.78
N TYR A 3 -16.68 -14.27 4.62
CA TYR A 3 -17.37 -13.66 3.49
C TYR A 3 -17.36 -14.65 2.32
N ASP A 4 -18.47 -14.79 1.60
CA ASP A 4 -18.61 -15.80 0.53
C ASP A 4 -17.60 -15.63 -0.63
N HIS A 5 -17.05 -14.43 -0.80
CA HIS A 5 -16.07 -14.08 -1.82
C HIS A 5 -14.62 -14.13 -1.32
N VAL A 6 -14.39 -14.61 -0.09
CA VAL A 6 -13.06 -14.74 0.52
C VAL A 6 -12.71 -16.21 0.65
N ASP A 7 -11.77 -16.68 -0.17
CA ASP A 7 -11.29 -18.07 -0.12
C ASP A 7 -10.46 -18.34 1.15
N TYR A 8 -9.62 -17.37 1.56
CA TYR A 8 -8.71 -17.51 2.69
C TYR A 8 -8.75 -16.29 3.61
N CYS A 9 -8.98 -16.52 4.91
CA CYS A 9 -8.84 -15.50 5.95
C CYS A 9 -7.60 -15.82 6.78
N GLN A 10 -6.49 -15.13 6.49
CA GLN A 10 -5.19 -15.38 7.10
C GLN A 10 -4.31 -14.12 7.13
N ARG A 11 -3.13 -14.24 7.74
CA ARG A 11 -2.13 -13.18 7.79
C ARG A 11 -1.47 -12.97 6.42
N VAL A 12 -1.42 -11.72 5.95
CA VAL A 12 -0.86 -11.35 4.65
C VAL A 12 0.66 -11.51 4.56
N ASP A 13 1.36 -11.60 5.69
CA ASP A 13 2.79 -11.88 5.79
C ASP A 13 3.11 -13.38 5.92
N GLN A 14 2.10 -14.25 5.87
CA GLN A 14 2.24 -15.70 6.00
C GLN A 14 1.39 -16.42 4.95
N LEU A 15 1.91 -16.51 3.73
CA LEU A 15 1.21 -17.08 2.57
C LEU A 15 1.66 -18.52 2.28
N GLY A 16 1.92 -19.31 3.34
CA GLY A 16 2.46 -20.67 3.22
C GLY A 16 1.51 -21.69 2.57
N ASN A 17 0.21 -21.37 2.48
CA ASN A 17 -0.78 -22.11 1.71
C ASN A 17 -0.67 -21.88 0.19
N PHE A 18 0.03 -20.82 -0.25
CA PHE A 18 0.32 -20.55 -1.65
C PHE A 18 1.73 -21.01 -2.02
N ALA A 19 1.83 -21.78 -3.10
CA ALA A 19 3.11 -22.24 -3.62
C ALA A 19 3.96 -21.06 -4.13
N THR A 20 5.28 -21.25 -4.18
CA THR A 20 6.17 -20.32 -4.87
C THR A 20 5.77 -20.22 -6.34
N ALA A 21 5.78 -19.00 -6.91
CA ALA A 21 5.40 -18.75 -8.30
C ALA A 21 4.01 -19.29 -8.68
N SER A 22 3.00 -18.95 -7.89
CA SER A 22 1.61 -19.43 -8.07
C SER A 22 0.57 -18.33 -8.32
N ALA A 23 0.96 -17.06 -8.21
CA ALA A 23 0.08 -15.92 -8.50
C ALA A 23 0.67 -15.03 -9.59
N SER A 24 -0.19 -14.53 -10.47
CA SER A 24 0.18 -13.54 -11.50
C SER A 24 0.03 -12.09 -11.01
N LEU A 25 -0.80 -11.85 -9.98
CA LEU A 25 -1.06 -10.54 -9.40
C LEU A 25 -1.24 -10.66 -7.88
N ILE A 26 -0.59 -9.77 -7.14
CA ILE A 26 -0.94 -9.44 -5.76
C ILE A 26 -1.35 -7.97 -5.75
N TYR A 27 -2.57 -7.69 -5.30
CA TYR A 27 -3.02 -6.34 -5.01
C TYR A 27 -3.04 -6.13 -3.49
N ALA A 28 -2.35 -5.11 -3.01
CA ALA A 28 -2.34 -4.74 -1.60
C ALA A 28 -2.47 -3.21 -1.48
N CYS A 29 -3.50 -2.75 -0.78
CA CYS A 29 -3.78 -1.33 -0.61
C CYS A 29 -3.85 -0.97 0.87
N HIS A 30 -2.95 -0.11 1.31
CA HIS A 30 -2.85 0.36 2.69
C HIS A 30 -2.73 -0.80 3.68
N VAL A 31 -1.70 -1.63 3.45
CA VAL A 31 -1.41 -2.83 4.24
C VAL A 31 0.05 -2.84 4.72
N LEU A 32 1.00 -2.46 3.86
CA LEU A 32 2.43 -2.62 4.14
C LEU A 32 2.91 -1.71 5.29
N GLU A 33 2.32 -0.52 5.43
CA GLU A 33 2.62 0.46 6.47
C GLU A 33 2.28 -0.04 7.88
N HIS A 34 1.43 -1.05 8.01
CA HIS A 34 1.10 -1.67 9.30
C HIS A 34 2.23 -2.55 9.84
N PHE A 35 3.25 -2.84 9.04
CA PHE A 35 4.44 -3.57 9.46
C PHE A 35 5.53 -2.61 9.95
N SER A 36 6.33 -3.08 10.92
CA SER A 36 7.43 -2.29 11.46
C SER A 36 8.53 -2.06 10.41
N ARG A 37 9.34 -1.01 10.61
CA ARG A 37 10.55 -0.75 9.82
C ARG A 37 11.56 -1.92 9.74
N TRP A 38 11.42 -2.93 10.61
CA TRP A 38 12.28 -4.12 10.66
C TRP A 38 11.65 -5.36 10.04
N ASP A 39 10.35 -5.31 9.73
CA ASP A 39 9.57 -6.47 9.29
C ASP A 39 8.98 -6.31 7.88
N TYR A 40 8.71 -5.09 7.41
CA TYR A 40 8.03 -4.88 6.12
C TYR A 40 8.77 -5.55 4.94
N THR A 41 10.10 -5.61 4.96
CA THR A 41 10.89 -6.28 3.89
C THR A 41 10.70 -7.79 3.89
N LYS A 42 10.37 -8.43 5.03
CA LYS A 42 10.02 -9.85 5.09
C LYS A 42 8.68 -10.10 4.40
N VAL A 43 7.73 -9.18 4.57
CA VAL A 43 6.43 -9.22 3.89
C VAL A 43 6.60 -9.12 2.38
N LEU A 44 7.40 -8.15 1.91
CA LEU A 44 7.73 -8.00 0.49
C LEU A 44 8.38 -9.27 -0.09
N LYS A 45 9.29 -9.92 0.66
CA LYS A 45 9.90 -11.19 0.24
C LYS A 45 8.88 -12.32 0.11
N GLU A 46 7.92 -12.41 1.03
CA GLU A 46 6.86 -13.41 0.96
C GLU A 46 5.93 -13.17 -0.23
N TRP A 47 5.58 -11.92 -0.51
CA TRP A 47 4.79 -11.57 -1.70
C TRP A 47 5.54 -11.87 -3.00
N HIS A 48 6.83 -11.50 -3.08
CA HIS A 48 7.68 -11.84 -4.21
C HIS A 48 7.79 -13.35 -4.43
N ARG A 49 7.93 -14.16 -3.36
CA ARG A 49 8.00 -15.62 -3.46
C ARG A 49 6.75 -16.20 -4.13
N VAL A 50 5.57 -15.69 -3.78
CA VAL A 50 4.29 -16.21 -4.29
C VAL A 50 4.06 -15.80 -5.75
N LEU A 51 4.60 -14.68 -6.19
CA LEU A 51 4.48 -14.21 -7.58
C LEU A 51 5.29 -15.08 -8.55
N GLU A 52 4.70 -15.38 -9.70
CA GLU A 52 5.39 -16.00 -10.83
C GLU A 52 6.37 -15.02 -11.50
N PRO A 53 7.38 -15.48 -12.28
CA PRO A 53 8.23 -14.58 -13.06
C PRO A 53 7.39 -13.72 -14.01
N GLY A 54 7.54 -12.40 -13.94
CA GLY A 54 6.71 -11.45 -14.67
C GLY A 54 5.38 -11.10 -13.98
N GLY A 55 5.07 -11.74 -12.85
CA GLY A 55 3.92 -11.41 -12.00
C GLY A 55 4.06 -10.03 -11.38
N VAL A 56 2.92 -9.41 -11.03
CA VAL A 56 2.86 -8.02 -10.58
C VAL A 56 2.47 -7.95 -9.11
N LEU A 57 3.27 -7.23 -8.31
CA LEU A 57 2.82 -6.65 -7.05
C LEU A 57 2.28 -5.24 -7.33
N ARG A 58 0.98 -5.05 -7.21
CA ARG A 58 0.34 -3.74 -7.27
C ARG A 58 0.09 -3.24 -5.85
N LEU A 59 0.83 -2.23 -5.46
CA LEU A 59 0.91 -1.76 -4.08
C LEU A 59 0.48 -0.30 -3.98
N SER A 60 -0.34 -0.02 -2.95
CA SER A 60 -0.67 1.32 -2.49
C SER A 60 -0.33 1.44 -1.01
N VAL A 61 0.34 2.54 -0.63
CA VAL A 61 0.65 2.91 0.75
C VAL A 61 0.46 4.41 0.93
N PRO A 62 0.35 4.94 2.17
CA PRO A 62 0.35 6.38 2.38
C PRO A 62 1.59 7.04 1.78
N ASP A 63 1.38 8.04 0.92
CA ASP A 63 2.46 8.85 0.34
C ASP A 63 2.96 9.85 1.38
N PHE A 64 4.10 9.56 2.00
CA PHE A 64 4.67 10.45 3.00
C PHE A 64 5.15 11.78 2.41
N ALA A 65 5.53 11.83 1.14
CA ALA A 65 5.93 13.08 0.48
C ALA A 65 4.71 13.99 0.29
N ALA A 66 3.57 13.44 -0.16
CA ALA A 66 2.31 14.16 -0.22
C ALA A 66 1.84 14.61 1.17
N CYS A 67 1.97 13.75 2.18
CA CYS A 67 1.69 14.07 3.57
C CYS A 67 2.52 15.24 4.08
N ALA A 68 3.84 15.21 3.85
CA ALA A 68 4.76 16.27 4.27
C ALA A 68 4.46 17.59 3.57
N LYS A 69 4.14 17.54 2.27
CA LYS A 69 3.72 18.73 1.50
C LYS A 69 2.47 19.36 2.11
N LEU A 70 1.42 18.56 2.32
CA LEU A 70 0.16 19.06 2.88
C LEU A 70 0.33 19.60 4.31
N TYR A 71 1.15 18.94 5.14
CA TYR A 71 1.51 19.45 6.46
C TYR A 71 2.18 20.82 6.38
N TYR A 72 3.09 21.01 5.43
CA TYR A 72 3.80 22.27 5.26
C TYR A 72 2.87 23.40 4.80
N GLU A 73 1.91 23.09 3.92
CA GLU A 73 0.97 24.06 3.35
C GLU A 73 -0.16 24.42 4.33
N GLU A 74 -0.70 23.43 5.05
CA GLU A 74 -1.95 23.59 5.79
C GLU A 74 -1.82 23.23 7.28
N GLY A 75 -0.79 22.49 7.69
CA GLY A 75 -0.67 21.94 9.03
C GLY A 75 -1.64 20.76 9.28
N LEU A 76 -2.01 20.53 10.54
CA LEU A 76 -2.94 19.46 10.94
C LEU A 76 -4.38 19.95 11.07
N GLN A 77 -4.89 20.67 10.07
CA GLN A 77 -6.23 21.28 10.13
C GLN A 77 -7.36 20.25 10.29
N SER A 78 -7.17 19.03 9.78
CA SER A 78 -8.11 17.91 9.94
C SER A 78 -8.09 17.27 11.35
N GLY A 79 -7.31 17.82 12.29
CA GLY A 79 -7.18 17.31 13.65
C GLY A 79 -6.60 15.90 13.67
N LEU A 80 -7.24 14.98 14.40
CA LEU A 80 -6.83 13.58 14.51
C LEU A 80 -7.20 12.73 13.28
N THR A 81 -7.82 13.33 12.27
CA THR A 81 -8.21 12.67 11.02
C THR A 81 -7.39 13.19 9.83
N GLY A 82 -7.58 12.60 8.64
CA GLY A 82 -6.83 12.97 7.45
C GLY A 82 -5.35 12.65 7.61
N LEU A 83 -4.51 13.69 7.69
CA LEU A 83 -3.05 13.55 7.72
C LEU A 83 -2.53 12.73 8.90
N VAL A 84 -3.09 12.92 10.10
CA VAL A 84 -2.68 12.14 11.27
C VAL A 84 -2.94 10.65 11.05
N GLY A 85 -4.13 10.30 10.55
CA GLY A 85 -4.48 8.91 10.26
C GLY A 85 -3.60 8.28 9.18
N LEU A 86 -3.23 9.04 8.14
CA LEU A 86 -2.31 8.57 7.10
C LEU A 86 -0.90 8.26 7.65
N VAL A 87 -0.42 9.06 8.61
CA VAL A 87 0.95 8.94 9.12
C VAL A 87 1.06 7.93 10.26
N VAL A 88 0.13 7.93 11.23
CA VAL A 88 0.24 7.09 12.45
C VAL A 88 -0.82 6.00 12.55
N GLY A 89 -1.64 5.82 11.50
CA GLY A 89 -2.76 4.89 11.48
C GLY A 89 -3.99 5.42 12.23
N GLY A 90 -5.12 4.75 12.04
CA GLY A 90 -6.37 5.09 12.73
C GLY A 90 -6.37 4.68 14.21
N GLN A 91 -5.50 3.74 14.60
CA GLN A 91 -5.33 3.24 15.97
C GLN A 91 -6.64 2.78 16.64
N ARG A 92 -7.60 2.30 15.84
CA ARG A 92 -8.88 1.75 16.34
C ARG A 92 -8.70 0.46 17.12
N ASP A 93 -7.65 -0.30 16.78
CA ASP A 93 -7.19 -1.48 17.47
C ASP A 93 -5.68 -1.66 17.29
N GLN A 94 -5.12 -2.75 17.83
CA GLN A 94 -3.68 -3.04 17.79
C GLN A 94 -3.12 -3.26 16.38
N TYR A 95 -3.95 -3.53 15.37
CA TYR A 95 -3.55 -3.76 13.98
C TYR A 95 -3.62 -2.48 13.14
N ASP A 96 -4.33 -1.45 13.59
CA ASP A 96 -4.57 -0.19 12.87
C ASP A 96 -3.47 0.87 13.09
N PHE A 97 -2.31 0.46 13.59
CA PHE A 97 -1.11 1.31 13.76
C PHE A 97 -0.23 1.23 12.53
N HIS A 98 0.29 2.37 12.07
CA HIS A 98 1.34 2.41 11.05
C HIS A 98 2.72 2.31 11.71
N GLY A 99 3.47 1.25 11.41
CA GLY A 99 4.82 0.99 11.89
C GLY A 99 5.93 1.50 10.96
N MET A 100 5.56 1.98 9.77
CA MET A 100 6.46 2.49 8.74
C MET A 100 5.76 3.56 7.91
N ILE A 101 6.55 4.47 7.32
CA ILE A 101 6.12 5.46 6.34
C ILE A 101 6.95 5.28 5.06
N PHE A 102 6.38 5.64 3.90
CA PHE A 102 7.04 5.43 2.61
C PHE A 102 7.00 6.68 1.76
N ASP A 103 8.12 6.98 1.11
CA ASP A 103 8.17 7.76 -0.11
C ASP A 103 8.52 6.83 -1.28
N GLU A 104 8.43 7.36 -2.51
CA GLU A 104 8.72 6.59 -3.73
C GLU A 104 10.15 6.03 -3.71
N GLN A 105 11.11 6.80 -3.20
CA GLN A 105 12.52 6.43 -3.21
C GLN A 105 12.80 5.22 -2.31
N ILE A 106 12.34 5.25 -1.06
CA ILE A 106 12.53 4.13 -0.11
C ILE A 106 11.78 2.90 -0.61
N LEU A 107 10.51 3.05 -1.01
CA LEU A 107 9.69 1.91 -1.41
C LEU A 107 10.25 1.24 -2.68
N THR A 108 10.63 2.02 -3.68
CA THR A 108 11.28 1.51 -4.89
C THR A 108 12.58 0.78 -4.55
N GLY A 109 13.43 1.37 -3.70
CA GLY A 109 14.68 0.74 -3.26
C GLY A 109 14.44 -0.60 -2.58
N SER A 110 13.47 -0.68 -1.67
CA SER A 110 13.11 -1.93 -0.98
C SER A 110 12.55 -3.00 -1.91
N LEU A 111 11.72 -2.63 -2.88
CA LEU A 111 11.19 -3.56 -3.87
C LEU A 111 12.32 -4.15 -4.71
N LEU A 112 13.22 -3.32 -5.22
CA LEU A 112 14.37 -3.78 -6.00
C LEU A 112 15.32 -4.66 -5.17
N GLU A 113 15.58 -4.31 -3.90
CA GLU A 113 16.42 -5.09 -2.99
C GLU A 113 15.85 -6.50 -2.72
N VAL A 114 14.52 -6.63 -2.68
CA VAL A 114 13.83 -7.90 -2.45
C VAL A 114 13.95 -8.85 -3.64
N GLY A 115 14.10 -8.32 -4.86
CA GLY A 115 14.24 -9.11 -6.08
C GLY A 115 13.37 -8.68 -7.26
N PHE A 116 12.45 -7.72 -7.05
CA PHE A 116 11.64 -7.19 -8.15
C PHE A 116 12.54 -6.54 -9.21
N THR A 117 12.21 -6.79 -10.47
CA THR A 117 13.05 -6.42 -11.63
C THR A 117 12.72 -5.04 -12.19
N SER A 118 11.49 -4.56 -11.98
CA SER A 118 11.06 -3.22 -12.37
C SER A 118 10.07 -2.67 -11.36
N VAL A 119 10.07 -1.34 -11.20
CA VAL A 119 9.12 -0.60 -10.36
C VAL A 119 8.66 0.62 -11.16
N ARG A 120 7.36 0.89 -11.16
CA ARG A 120 6.76 2.05 -11.84
C ARG A 120 5.51 2.53 -11.12
N PRO A 121 5.14 3.82 -11.26
CA PRO A 121 3.83 4.28 -10.81
C PRO A 121 2.70 3.60 -11.60
N TRP A 122 1.54 3.43 -10.96
CA TRP A 122 0.29 3.04 -11.61
C TRP A 122 -0.83 4.02 -11.28
N ASP A 123 -1.78 4.15 -12.21
CA ASP A 123 -2.94 5.04 -12.07
C ASP A 123 -4.19 4.21 -11.80
N TRP A 124 -4.86 4.50 -10.68
CA TRP A 124 -6.09 3.82 -10.27
C TRP A 124 -7.22 3.95 -11.29
N ARG A 125 -7.16 4.95 -12.18
CA ARG A 125 -8.14 5.12 -13.28
C ARG A 125 -8.03 4.04 -14.35
N HIS A 126 -6.90 3.35 -14.43
CA HIS A 126 -6.55 2.45 -15.54
C HIS A 126 -6.38 0.98 -15.10
N VAL A 127 -7.09 0.56 -14.06
CA VAL A 127 -7.09 -0.83 -13.55
C VAL A 127 -8.51 -1.37 -13.39
N GLU A 128 -8.64 -2.70 -13.38
CA GLU A 128 -9.92 -3.41 -13.34
C GLU A 128 -10.76 -3.12 -12.09
N HIS A 129 -10.11 -2.78 -10.97
CA HIS A 129 -10.76 -2.43 -9.70
C HIS A 129 -10.90 -0.92 -9.51
N GLY A 130 -10.60 -0.09 -10.50
CA GLY A 130 -10.58 1.38 -10.38
C GLY A 130 -11.95 2.02 -10.06
N GLN A 131 -13.04 1.25 -10.19
CA GLN A 131 -14.39 1.69 -9.79
C GLN A 131 -14.67 1.46 -8.29
N ILE A 132 -13.79 0.74 -7.59
CA ILE A 132 -13.89 0.49 -6.15
C ILE A 132 -13.23 1.65 -5.42
N ASP A 133 -14.00 2.33 -4.57
CA ASP A 133 -13.50 3.38 -3.70
C ASP A 133 -12.70 2.77 -2.54
N ASP A 134 -11.42 2.55 -2.78
CA ASP A 134 -10.44 2.19 -1.77
C ASP A 134 -9.37 3.27 -1.60
N TYR A 135 -8.46 3.04 -0.66
CA TYR A 135 -7.44 4.03 -0.32
C TYR A 135 -6.40 4.28 -1.43
N SER A 136 -6.32 3.46 -2.48
CA SER A 136 -5.46 3.74 -3.64
C SER A 136 -5.84 5.05 -4.34
N GLN A 137 -7.06 5.51 -4.05
CA GLN A 137 -7.62 6.76 -4.54
C GLN A 137 -7.86 7.78 -3.41
N ALA A 138 -7.08 7.74 -2.33
CA ALA A 138 -7.23 8.66 -1.21
C ALA A 138 -6.80 10.10 -1.59
N TYR A 139 -7.73 10.94 -2.02
CA TYR A 139 -7.48 12.37 -2.24
C TYR A 139 -7.79 13.20 -0.99
N LEU A 140 -7.01 14.24 -0.75
CA LEU A 140 -7.33 15.33 0.17
C LEU A 140 -7.42 16.67 -0.58
N PRO A 141 -8.51 17.46 -0.41
CA PRO A 141 -9.72 17.18 0.37
C PRO A 141 -10.44 15.88 -0.07
N HIS A 142 -11.19 15.26 0.85
CA HIS A 142 -11.71 13.90 0.66
C HIS A 142 -12.44 13.73 -0.67
N MET A 143 -11.94 12.82 -1.51
CA MET A 143 -12.49 12.45 -2.82
C MET A 143 -12.48 13.55 -3.89
N ASP A 144 -11.81 14.67 -3.67
CA ASP A 144 -11.60 15.69 -4.70
C ASP A 144 -10.57 15.20 -5.73
N LYS A 145 -11.03 14.49 -6.76
CA LYS A 145 -10.17 13.91 -7.81
C LYS A 145 -9.69 14.94 -8.84
N GLU A 146 -10.26 16.14 -8.84
CA GLU A 146 -9.97 17.20 -9.83
C GLU A 146 -8.94 18.20 -9.30
N HIS A 147 -9.04 18.56 -8.03
CA HIS A 147 -8.21 19.59 -7.40
C HIS A 147 -7.46 19.11 -6.16
N GLY A 148 -7.83 17.96 -5.61
CA GLY A 148 -7.18 17.39 -4.44
C GLY A 148 -5.78 16.82 -4.73
N LEU A 149 -5.02 16.63 -3.67
CA LEU A 149 -3.75 15.92 -3.69
C LEU A 149 -4.00 14.44 -3.43
N LEU A 150 -3.48 13.57 -4.30
CA LEU A 150 -3.47 12.14 -4.06
C LEU A 150 -2.50 11.85 -2.90
N MET A 151 -3.01 11.22 -1.86
CA MET A 151 -2.27 10.88 -0.63
C MET A 151 -1.80 9.42 -0.60
N SER A 152 -2.04 8.67 -1.68
CA SER A 152 -1.61 7.29 -1.85
C SER A 152 -0.47 7.22 -2.85
N LEU A 153 0.63 6.59 -2.45
CA LEU A 153 1.75 6.24 -3.29
C LEU A 153 1.43 4.90 -3.95
N ASN A 154 1.20 4.93 -5.26
CA ASN A 154 0.76 3.78 -6.04
C ASN A 154 1.90 3.28 -6.94
N LEU A 155 2.53 2.16 -6.55
CA LEU A 155 3.62 1.53 -7.32
C LEU A 155 3.27 0.09 -7.72
N GLU A 156 3.59 -0.28 -8.95
CA GLU A 156 3.62 -1.66 -9.42
C GLU A 156 5.06 -2.13 -9.51
N ALA A 157 5.33 -3.36 -9.05
CA ALA A 157 6.61 -4.02 -9.16
C ALA A 157 6.49 -5.38 -9.87
N THR A 158 7.44 -5.70 -10.75
CA THR A 158 7.47 -6.96 -11.51
C THR A 158 8.44 -7.95 -10.90
N ALA A 159 7.97 -9.15 -10.55
CA ALA A 159 8.79 -10.24 -10.00
C ALA A 159 9.70 -10.89 -11.06
#